data_AF-A0A964ZD01-F1
#
_entry.id   AF-A0A964ZD01-F1
#
_cell.length_a   1.000
_cell.length_b   1.000
_cell.length_c   1.000
_cell.angle_alpha   90.00
_cell.angle_beta   90.00
_cell.angle_gamma   90.00
#
_symmetry.space_group_name_H-M   'P 1'
#
loop_
_entity.id
_entity.type
_entity.pdbx_description
1 polymer ?
#
loop_
_entity_poly.entity_id
_entity_poly.type
_entity_poly.pdbx_seq_one_letter_code
_entity_poly.pdbx_strand_id
1 'polypeptide(L)'
;MRYLLASLFLLSFSFAADEPGFKPLFTKNLDGWKAKKGGESFDGKTEAYKGRFKLTDGVLAIDPKVKGDVIIETATEIAGDAVIRFEFKPGKGCNNDLFYRGQKFDIRLDDGKTKEAVGIKTGEWNTFEITAKGDDIEFIINGKSMRKAKSKVKASTFGIRAEFGEIEIRNLRLRGS
;
A
#
# COMPACT_ATOMS: atom_id res chain seq x y z
N MET A 1 35.00 -26.32 23.69
CA MET A 1 33.76 -26.06 22.92
C MET A 1 33.50 -24.56 22.94
N ARG A 2 33.74 -23.83 21.85
CA ARG A 2 33.54 -22.38 21.78
C ARG A 2 32.30 -22.16 20.93
N TYR A 3 31.19 -21.78 21.56
CA TYR A 3 29.94 -21.50 20.84
C TYR A 3 30.15 -20.30 19.92
N LEU A 4 30.01 -20.53 18.61
CA LEU A 4 29.94 -19.47 17.62
C LEU A 4 28.51 -18.91 17.68
N LEU A 5 28.32 -17.74 18.30
CA LEU A 5 27.08 -16.97 18.13
C LEU A 5 27.03 -16.50 16.68
N ALA A 6 26.23 -17.16 15.85
CA ALA A 6 25.83 -16.61 14.56
C ALA A 6 24.89 -15.42 14.82
N SER A 7 25.43 -14.20 14.74
CA SER A 7 24.60 -12.99 14.67
C SER A 7 23.86 -13.00 13.34
N LEU A 8 22.58 -13.41 13.39
CA LEU A 8 21.68 -13.34 12.25
C LEU A 8 21.35 -11.85 12.02
N PHE A 9 22.03 -11.21 11.07
CA PHE A 9 21.62 -9.90 10.56
C PHE A 9 20.22 -10.06 9.94
N LEU A 10 19.18 -9.57 10.62
CA LEU A 10 17.89 -9.34 9.98
C LEU A 10 18.11 -8.26 8.91
N LEU A 11 18.19 -8.66 7.64
CA LEU A 11 18.04 -7.70 6.54
C LEU A 11 16.62 -7.14 6.61
N SER A 12 16.52 -5.91 7.09
CA SER A 12 15.30 -5.12 6.94
C SER A 12 15.19 -4.75 5.46
N PHE A 13 14.28 -5.39 4.74
CA PHE A 13 13.94 -5.01 3.38
C PHE A 13 13.21 -3.67 3.45
N SER A 14 13.93 -2.59 3.15
CA SER A 14 13.38 -1.25 2.93
C SER A 14 13.67 -0.81 1.50
N PHE A 15 12.75 -0.07 0.91
CA PHE A 15 12.96 0.49 -0.41
C PHE A 15 13.75 1.80 -0.31
N ALA A 16 14.86 1.92 -1.05
CA ALA A 16 15.63 3.17 -1.11
C ALA A 16 14.75 4.30 -1.66
N ALA A 17 14.65 5.43 -0.95
CA ALA A 17 13.76 6.54 -1.29
C ALA A 17 13.95 7.07 -2.73
N ASP A 18 15.19 7.11 -3.23
CA ASP A 18 15.56 7.71 -4.52
C ASP A 18 15.82 6.69 -5.64
N GLU A 19 15.06 5.59 -5.67
CA GLU A 19 15.21 4.59 -6.74
C GLU A 19 14.82 5.19 -8.11
N PRO A 20 15.71 5.13 -9.12
CA PRO A 20 15.45 5.73 -10.43
C PRO A 20 14.14 5.26 -11.08
N GLY A 21 13.39 6.22 -11.61
CA GLY A 21 12.14 5.98 -12.33
C GLY A 21 10.89 5.89 -11.44
N PHE A 22 11.02 5.89 -10.12
CA PHE A 22 9.87 6.00 -9.22
C PHE A 22 9.51 7.47 -8.98
N LYS A 23 8.21 7.75 -9.00
CA LYS A 23 7.62 9.04 -8.63
C LYS A 23 6.73 8.85 -7.40
N PRO A 24 6.80 9.73 -6.38
CA PRO A 24 5.95 9.64 -5.21
C PRO A 24 4.47 9.85 -5.60
N LEU A 25 3.58 9.08 -4.98
CA LEU A 25 2.12 9.27 -5.06
C LEU A 25 1.58 10.05 -3.85
N PHE A 26 2.29 10.06 -2.71
CA PHE A 26 2.06 11.03 -1.63
C PHE A 26 3.23 11.99 -1.56
N THR A 27 2.92 13.29 -1.46
CA THR A 27 3.93 14.33 -1.23
C THR A 27 3.73 14.91 0.17
N LYS A 28 3.51 16.22 0.30
CA LYS A 28 3.19 16.89 1.56
C LYS A 28 1.69 16.87 1.91
N ASN A 29 0.84 16.56 0.93
CA ASN A 29 -0.62 16.57 1.00
C ASN A 29 -1.18 15.45 0.10
N LEU A 30 -2.50 15.34 0.04
CA LEU A 30 -3.24 14.37 -0.78
C LEU A 30 -3.44 14.86 -2.22
N ASP A 31 -2.52 15.68 -2.76
CA ASP A 31 -2.54 16.10 -4.16
C ASP A 31 -2.53 14.87 -5.09
N GLY A 32 -3.38 14.89 -6.11
CA GLY A 32 -3.56 13.78 -7.03
C GLY A 32 -4.37 12.62 -6.45
N TRP A 33 -5.10 12.84 -5.35
CA TRP A 33 -6.06 11.87 -4.79
C TRP A 33 -7.47 12.43 -4.72
N LYS A 34 -8.44 11.53 -4.81
CA LYS A 34 -9.87 11.87 -4.78
C LYS A 34 -10.68 10.79 -4.07
N ALA A 35 -11.91 11.12 -3.73
CA ALA A 35 -12.91 10.15 -3.32
C ALA A 35 -13.28 9.23 -4.49
N LYS A 36 -13.49 7.94 -4.21
CA LYS A 36 -13.92 6.97 -5.23
C LYS A 36 -15.24 7.38 -5.91
N LYS A 37 -15.44 6.95 -7.16
CA LYS A 37 -16.64 7.18 -8.01
C LYS A 37 -16.82 8.65 -8.45
N GLY A 38 -15.72 9.32 -8.78
CA GLY A 38 -15.77 10.73 -9.22
C GLY A 38 -16.17 11.69 -8.11
N GLY A 39 -15.90 11.31 -6.86
CA GLY A 39 -16.14 12.17 -5.71
C GLY A 39 -15.14 13.34 -5.64
N GLU A 40 -15.21 14.09 -4.54
CA GLU A 40 -14.39 15.28 -4.33
C GLU A 40 -12.87 15.04 -4.50
N SER A 41 -12.17 16.06 -4.96
CA SER A 41 -10.71 16.10 -4.90
C SER A 41 -10.22 16.34 -3.47
N PHE A 42 -9.06 15.77 -3.16
CA PHE A 42 -8.31 16.03 -1.93
C PHE A 42 -7.06 16.88 -2.15
N ASP A 43 -6.91 17.51 -3.32
CA ASP A 43 -5.84 18.46 -3.59
C ASP A 43 -5.80 19.57 -2.53
N GLY A 44 -4.59 19.89 -2.07
CA GLY A 44 -4.31 20.84 -1.00
C GLY A 44 -4.60 20.33 0.41
N LYS A 45 -5.31 19.21 0.58
CA LYS A 45 -5.72 18.69 1.89
C LYS A 45 -4.70 17.70 2.45
N THR A 46 -4.50 17.72 3.76
CA THR A 46 -3.69 16.73 4.48
C THR A 46 -4.55 15.63 5.10
N GLU A 47 -5.87 15.72 4.97
CA GLU A 47 -6.79 14.70 5.47
C GLU A 47 -7.99 14.50 4.53
N ALA A 48 -8.59 13.32 4.60
CA ALA A 48 -9.83 12.97 3.92
C ALA A 48 -10.81 12.30 4.88
N TYR A 49 -12.10 12.48 4.61
CA TYR A 49 -13.22 11.90 5.38
C TYR A 49 -13.10 12.15 6.89
N LYS A 50 -13.03 13.42 7.29
CA LYS A 50 -12.97 13.87 8.70
C LYS A 50 -11.78 13.23 9.46
N GLY A 51 -10.64 13.11 8.80
CA GLY A 51 -9.45 12.52 9.39
C GLY A 51 -9.43 10.99 9.42
N ARG A 52 -10.29 10.31 8.67
CA ARG A 52 -10.19 8.85 8.46
C ARG A 52 -8.88 8.48 7.78
N PHE A 53 -8.46 9.30 6.82
CA PHE A 53 -7.12 9.30 6.25
C PHE A 53 -6.43 10.60 6.67
N LYS A 54 -5.22 10.51 7.20
CA LYS A 54 -4.40 11.66 7.59
C LYS A 54 -3.00 11.47 7.06
N LEU A 55 -2.49 12.45 6.31
CA LEU A 55 -1.12 12.48 5.82
C LEU A 55 -0.32 13.48 6.65
N THR A 56 0.65 12.96 7.39
CA THR A 56 1.57 13.76 8.22
C THR A 56 2.99 13.29 7.94
N ASP A 57 3.90 14.23 7.62
CA ASP A 57 5.32 13.94 7.38
C ASP A 57 5.59 12.78 6.40
N GLY A 58 4.80 12.71 5.32
CA GLY A 58 4.91 11.67 4.29
C GLY A 58 4.36 10.29 4.71
N VAL A 59 3.70 10.19 5.86
CA VAL A 59 3.05 8.98 6.37
C VAL A 59 1.54 9.16 6.32
N LEU A 60 0.86 8.35 5.52
CA LEU A 60 -0.58 8.25 5.50
C LEU A 60 -1.04 7.27 6.59
N ALA A 61 -1.82 7.74 7.55
CA ALA A 61 -2.45 6.93 8.58
C ALA A 61 -3.95 6.74 8.29
N ILE A 62 -4.45 5.52 8.50
CA ILE A 62 -5.88 5.22 8.60
C ILE A 62 -6.27 5.17 10.08
N ASP A 63 -7.14 6.08 10.52
CA ASP A 63 -7.56 6.19 11.93
C ASP A 63 -8.85 5.37 12.19
N PRO A 64 -8.80 4.25 12.94
CA PRO A 64 -9.97 3.43 13.26
C PRO A 64 -10.99 4.10 14.21
N LYS A 65 -10.63 5.24 14.83
CA LYS A 65 -11.56 6.01 15.68
C LYS A 65 -12.57 6.79 14.83
N VAL A 66 -12.18 7.22 13.63
CA VAL A 66 -13.10 7.81 12.67
C VAL A 66 -13.83 6.67 11.95
N LYS A 67 -15.16 6.61 12.10
CA LYS A 67 -15.97 5.55 11.48
C LYS A 67 -16.26 5.86 10.02
N GLY A 68 -16.37 4.80 9.21
CA GLY A 68 -16.74 4.90 7.81
C GLY A 68 -15.93 3.93 6.95
N ASP A 69 -16.63 3.25 6.05
CA ASP A 69 -16.03 2.47 4.98
C ASP A 69 -15.90 3.36 3.74
N VAL A 70 -14.68 3.83 3.51
CA VAL A 70 -14.38 4.87 2.51
C VAL A 70 -13.11 4.54 1.76
N ILE A 71 -13.01 5.03 0.54
CA ILE A 71 -11.89 4.75 -0.38
C ILE A 71 -11.38 6.07 -0.93
N ILE A 72 -10.07 6.27 -0.82
CA ILE A 72 -9.34 7.26 -1.64
C ILE A 72 -8.73 6.54 -2.85
N GLU A 73 -8.68 7.21 -3.99
CA GLU A 73 -8.01 6.70 -5.18
C GLU A 73 -7.20 7.78 -5.88
N THR A 74 -6.21 7.38 -6.66
CA THR A 74 -5.47 8.32 -7.52
C THR A 74 -6.43 9.05 -8.44
N ALA A 75 -6.22 10.35 -8.65
CA ALA A 75 -7.05 11.18 -9.49
C ALA A 75 -6.96 10.75 -10.96
N THR A 76 -5.75 10.36 -11.38
CA THR A 76 -5.43 9.85 -12.71
C THR A 76 -5.34 8.33 -12.72
N GLU A 77 -5.66 7.73 -13.87
CA GLU A 77 -5.43 6.32 -14.10
C GLU A 77 -3.95 6.03 -14.36
N ILE A 78 -3.52 4.84 -13.95
CA ILE A 78 -2.20 4.28 -14.21
C ILE A 78 -2.37 3.28 -15.34
N ALA A 79 -1.79 3.59 -16.50
CA ALA A 79 -1.83 2.76 -17.69
C ALA A 79 -0.51 1.97 -17.87
N GLY A 80 -0.53 0.97 -18.76
CA GLY A 80 0.70 0.30 -19.20
C GLY A 80 1.38 -0.54 -18.12
N ASP A 81 2.62 -0.94 -18.37
CA ASP A 81 3.38 -1.69 -17.37
C ASP A 81 3.75 -0.75 -16.22
N ALA A 82 3.53 -1.21 -14.98
CA ALA A 82 3.65 -0.39 -13.79
C ALA A 82 4.10 -1.19 -12.57
N VAL A 83 4.86 -0.54 -11.70
CA VAL A 83 5.27 -1.03 -10.40
C VAL A 83 4.86 0.00 -9.34
N ILE A 84 3.99 -0.39 -8.42
CA ILE A 84 3.61 0.42 -7.25
C ILE A 84 4.33 -0.17 -6.04
N ARG A 85 5.06 0.67 -5.30
CA ARG A 85 5.78 0.27 -4.08
C ARG A 85 5.42 1.17 -2.93
N PHE A 86 5.40 0.59 -1.74
CA PHE A 86 5.30 1.34 -0.48
C PHE A 86 5.79 0.49 0.68
N GLU A 87 5.92 1.14 1.83
CA GLU A 87 6.05 0.47 3.11
C GLU A 87 4.77 0.68 3.92
N PHE A 88 4.37 -0.33 4.68
CA PHE A 88 3.21 -0.25 5.56
C PHE A 88 3.50 -0.83 6.94
N LYS A 89 2.86 -0.27 7.95
CA LYS A 89 2.90 -0.74 9.33
C LYS A 89 1.47 -1.03 9.79
N PRO A 90 1.04 -2.29 9.80
CA PRO A 90 -0.28 -2.66 10.26
C PRO A 90 -0.30 -2.68 11.78
N GLY A 91 -1.32 -2.08 12.40
CA GLY A 91 -1.50 -2.17 13.84
C GLY A 91 -2.74 -2.98 14.22
N LYS A 92 -3.32 -2.68 15.39
CA LYS A 92 -4.42 -3.45 15.97
C LYS A 92 -5.62 -3.52 15.02
N GLY A 93 -6.00 -4.76 14.70
CA GLY A 93 -7.18 -5.07 13.90
C GLY A 93 -7.09 -4.67 12.44
N CYS A 94 -5.88 -4.41 11.91
CA CYS A 94 -5.68 -4.05 10.51
C CYS A 94 -6.33 -5.08 9.58
N ASN A 95 -7.27 -4.61 8.76
CA ASN A 95 -7.86 -5.32 7.64
C ASN A 95 -8.42 -4.27 6.69
N ASN A 96 -7.61 -3.87 5.72
CA ASN A 96 -7.87 -2.81 4.76
C ASN A 96 -7.64 -3.33 3.34
N ASP A 97 -8.15 -2.65 2.32
CA ASP A 97 -8.03 -3.13 0.94
C ASP A 97 -7.22 -2.19 0.06
N LEU A 98 -6.51 -2.78 -0.89
CA LEU A 98 -6.00 -2.11 -2.08
C LEU A 98 -6.84 -2.48 -3.30
N PHE A 99 -6.99 -1.53 -4.23
CA PHE A 99 -7.61 -1.76 -5.52
C PHE A 99 -6.67 -1.36 -6.65
N TYR A 100 -6.46 -2.26 -7.62
CA TYR A 100 -5.72 -1.94 -8.84
C TYR A 100 -6.12 -2.87 -9.99
N ARG A 101 -6.40 -2.33 -11.17
CA ARG A 101 -6.78 -3.07 -12.39
C ARG A 101 -7.87 -4.12 -12.16
N GLY A 102 -8.91 -3.75 -11.42
CA GLY A 102 -10.02 -4.64 -11.08
C GLY A 102 -9.69 -5.73 -10.05
N GLN A 103 -8.45 -5.77 -9.52
CA GLN A 103 -8.06 -6.64 -8.43
C GLN A 103 -8.26 -5.93 -7.08
N LYS A 104 -8.66 -6.71 -6.07
CA LYS A 104 -8.70 -6.31 -4.66
C LYS A 104 -7.68 -7.13 -3.87
N PHE A 105 -6.82 -6.50 -3.09
CA PHE A 105 -5.87 -7.20 -2.20
C PHE A 105 -6.06 -6.74 -0.76
N ASP A 106 -6.16 -7.68 0.17
CA ASP A 106 -6.44 -7.40 1.57
C ASP A 106 -5.12 -7.24 2.33
N ILE A 107 -4.82 -6.03 2.83
CA ILE A 107 -3.75 -5.80 3.80
C ILE A 107 -4.31 -6.04 5.19
N ARG A 108 -4.00 -7.21 5.74
CA ARG A 108 -4.53 -7.69 7.01
C ARG A 108 -3.46 -8.37 7.85
N LEU A 109 -3.74 -8.53 9.14
CA LEU A 109 -2.85 -9.27 10.04
C LEU A 109 -2.76 -10.75 9.64
N ASP A 110 -1.61 -11.37 9.90
CA ASP A 110 -1.46 -12.82 9.77
C ASP A 110 -2.30 -13.53 10.83
N ASP A 111 -3.43 -14.09 10.39
CA ASP A 111 -4.36 -14.87 11.21
C ASP A 111 -4.16 -16.38 11.05
N GLY A 112 -3.13 -16.81 10.30
CA GLY A 112 -2.86 -18.20 9.98
C GLY A 112 -3.87 -18.85 9.01
N LYS A 113 -4.83 -18.11 8.45
CA LYS A 113 -5.90 -18.66 7.60
C LYS A 113 -5.67 -18.46 6.12
N THR A 114 -4.92 -17.43 5.73
CA THR A 114 -4.66 -17.10 4.32
C THR A 114 -3.18 -16.96 4.04
N LYS A 115 -2.76 -17.42 2.86
CA LYS A 115 -1.38 -17.23 2.38
C LYS A 115 -1.01 -15.76 2.16
N GLU A 116 -2.00 -14.88 1.92
CA GLU A 116 -1.80 -13.47 1.55
C GLU A 116 -1.30 -12.57 2.69
N ALA A 117 -1.43 -13.01 3.95
CA ALA A 117 -0.93 -12.28 5.12
C ALA A 117 0.34 -12.90 5.74
N VAL A 118 0.78 -14.06 5.25
CA VAL A 118 1.87 -14.83 5.87
C VAL A 118 3.18 -14.04 5.85
N GLY A 119 3.75 -13.80 7.03
CA GLY A 119 5.01 -13.08 7.19
C GLY A 119 4.89 -11.56 7.23
N ILE A 120 3.67 -11.03 7.31
CA ILE A 120 3.43 -9.65 7.72
C ILE A 120 3.79 -9.51 9.20
N LYS A 121 4.60 -8.51 9.52
CA LYS A 121 5.03 -8.22 10.89
C LYS A 121 4.17 -7.10 11.47
N THR A 122 3.28 -7.45 12.39
CA THR A 122 2.38 -6.52 13.08
C THR A 122 3.18 -5.50 13.90
N GLY A 123 2.83 -4.22 13.80
CA GLY A 123 3.50 -3.13 14.50
C GLY A 123 4.88 -2.76 13.94
N GLU A 124 5.32 -3.42 12.86
CA GLU A 124 6.59 -3.14 12.17
C GLU A 124 6.36 -2.69 10.73
N TRP A 125 7.36 -2.02 10.14
CA TRP A 125 7.35 -1.70 8.72
C TRP A 125 7.57 -2.97 7.88
N ASN A 126 6.69 -3.16 6.91
CA ASN A 126 6.72 -4.20 5.89
C ASN A 126 6.79 -3.53 4.52
N THR A 127 7.39 -4.19 3.53
CA THR A 127 7.36 -3.71 2.14
C THR A 127 6.20 -4.33 1.39
N PHE A 128 5.59 -3.55 0.50
CA PHE A 128 4.58 -4.00 -0.43
C PHE A 128 4.95 -3.57 -1.85
N GLU A 129 4.75 -4.46 -2.80
CA GLU A 129 4.91 -4.18 -4.23
C GLU A 129 3.75 -4.79 -5.03
N ILE A 130 3.22 -4.01 -5.97
CA ILE A 130 2.37 -4.49 -7.06
C ILE A 130 3.17 -4.35 -8.34
N THR A 131 3.41 -5.46 -9.04
CA THR A 131 3.98 -5.44 -10.38
C THR A 131 2.89 -5.81 -11.38
N ALA A 132 2.67 -4.94 -12.36
CA ALA A 132 1.76 -5.18 -13.48
C ALA A 132 2.54 -5.16 -14.79
N LYS A 133 2.48 -6.27 -15.53
CA LYS A 133 3.15 -6.46 -16.82
C LYS A 133 2.22 -7.12 -17.82
N GLY A 134 1.81 -6.40 -18.86
CA GLY A 134 0.79 -6.88 -19.80
C GLY A 134 -0.55 -7.14 -19.10
N ASP A 135 -0.95 -8.41 -19.02
CA ASP A 135 -2.14 -8.86 -18.27
C ASP A 135 -1.80 -9.37 -16.87
N ASP A 136 -0.53 -9.60 -16.55
CA ASP A 136 -0.09 -10.17 -15.29
C ASP A 136 -0.05 -9.11 -14.19
N ILE A 137 -0.54 -9.48 -13.00
CA ILE A 137 -0.43 -8.71 -11.78
C ILE A 137 0.14 -9.61 -10.69
N GLU A 138 1.15 -9.15 -9.99
CA GLU A 138 1.74 -9.83 -8.84
C GLU A 138 1.76 -8.90 -7.63
N PHE A 139 1.31 -9.44 -6.49
CA PHE A 139 1.33 -8.79 -5.19
C PHE A 139 2.43 -9.43 -4.33
N ILE A 140 3.35 -8.61 -3.84
CA ILE A 140 4.56 -9.04 -3.16
C ILE A 140 4.61 -8.33 -1.80
N ILE A 141 4.86 -9.10 -0.74
CA ILE A 141 5.09 -8.57 0.61
C ILE A 141 6.44 -9.05 1.10
N ASN A 142 7.29 -8.15 1.60
CA ASN A 142 8.61 -8.49 2.13
C ASN A 142 9.45 -9.34 1.16
N GLY A 143 9.37 -9.02 -0.14
CA GLY A 143 10.05 -9.75 -1.22
C GLY A 143 9.45 -11.11 -1.59
N LYS A 144 8.38 -11.55 -0.93
CA LYS A 144 7.69 -12.82 -1.19
C LYS A 144 6.42 -12.61 -2.01
N SER A 145 6.28 -13.38 -3.09
CA SER A 145 5.04 -13.42 -3.88
C SER A 145 3.88 -13.96 -3.04
N MET A 146 2.85 -13.15 -2.85
CA MET A 146 1.67 -13.48 -2.05
C MET A 146 0.54 -13.97 -2.93
N ARG A 147 0.34 -13.31 -4.07
CA ARG A 147 -0.66 -13.70 -5.08
C ARG A 147 -0.26 -13.21 -6.47
N LYS A 148 -0.58 -14.03 -7.47
CA LYS A 148 -0.61 -13.66 -8.89
C LYS A 148 -2.04 -13.64 -9.40
N ALA A 149 -2.34 -12.70 -10.30
CA ALA A 149 -3.63 -12.57 -10.95
C ALA A 149 -3.45 -12.15 -12.41
N LYS A 150 -4.51 -12.32 -13.21
CA LYS A 150 -4.62 -11.78 -14.57
C LYS A 150 -5.67 -10.69 -14.59
N SER A 151 -5.42 -9.60 -15.32
CA SER A 151 -6.41 -8.55 -15.57
C SER A 151 -6.35 -8.06 -17.00
N LYS A 152 -7.52 -7.99 -17.64
CA LYS A 152 -7.69 -7.36 -18.94
C LYS A 152 -7.84 -5.83 -18.84
N VAL A 153 -7.95 -5.28 -17.63
CA VAL A 153 -8.04 -3.84 -17.39
C VAL A 153 -6.65 -3.22 -17.56
N LYS A 154 -6.50 -2.36 -18.58
CA LYS A 154 -5.20 -1.79 -18.99
C LYS A 154 -4.86 -0.45 -18.33
N ALA A 155 -5.86 0.27 -17.86
CA ALA A 155 -5.71 1.48 -17.09
C ALA A 155 -6.73 1.49 -15.95
N SER A 156 -6.30 1.90 -14.76
CA SER A 156 -7.20 2.12 -13.63
C SER A 156 -6.57 3.07 -12.63
N THR A 157 -7.37 3.65 -11.75
CA THR A 157 -6.86 4.26 -10.53
C THR A 157 -6.20 3.22 -9.61
N PHE A 158 -5.36 3.68 -8.69
CA PHE A 158 -4.94 2.90 -7.53
C PHE A 158 -5.73 3.37 -6.31
N GLY A 159 -6.39 2.45 -5.62
CA GLY A 159 -7.29 2.77 -4.50
C GLY A 159 -6.84 2.16 -3.19
N ILE A 160 -7.09 2.87 -2.09
CA ILE A 160 -6.88 2.42 -0.71
C ILE A 160 -8.20 2.55 0.05
N ARG A 161 -8.71 1.44 0.59
CA ARG A 161 -9.91 1.40 1.44
C ARG A 161 -9.53 1.44 2.90
N ALA A 162 -10.22 2.28 3.65
CA ALA A 162 -10.22 2.24 5.09
C ALA A 162 -11.40 1.39 5.57
N GLU A 163 -11.22 0.07 5.63
CA GLU A 163 -12.27 -0.85 6.07
C GLU A 163 -12.19 -1.04 7.60
N PHE A 164 -11.12 -1.67 8.11
CA PHE A 164 -10.94 -1.95 9.52
C PHE A 164 -9.50 -1.76 10.02
N GLY A 165 -9.40 -1.39 11.30
CA GLY A 165 -8.13 -1.29 12.03
C GLY A 165 -7.21 -0.17 11.56
N GLU A 166 -6.09 -0.04 12.24
CA GLU A 166 -5.07 0.96 11.94
C GLU A 166 -4.02 0.43 10.97
N ILE A 167 -3.57 1.31 10.08
CA ILE A 167 -2.41 1.09 9.22
C ILE A 167 -1.77 2.43 8.92
N GLU A 168 -0.43 2.44 8.90
CA GLU A 168 0.36 3.54 8.37
C GLU A 168 1.01 3.11 7.06
N ILE A 169 1.09 4.01 6.09
CA ILE A 169 1.67 3.80 4.77
C ILE A 169 2.65 4.93 4.48
N ARG A 170 3.85 4.62 4.00
CA ARG A 170 4.84 5.62 3.61
C ARG A 170 5.59 5.20 2.35
N ASN A 171 6.33 6.14 1.78
CA ASN A 171 7.14 5.90 0.58
C ASN A 171 6.31 5.28 -0.57
N LEU A 172 5.03 5.68 -0.67
CA LEU A 172 4.14 5.22 -1.73
C LEU A 172 4.50 5.89 -3.04
N ARG A 173 4.85 5.08 -4.02
CA ARG A 173 5.45 5.53 -5.27
C ARG A 173 5.13 4.60 -6.43
N LEU A 174 5.19 5.16 -7.62
CA LEU A 174 4.89 4.51 -8.89
C LEU A 174 6.07 4.63 -9.84
N ARG A 175 6.46 3.53 -10.46
CA ARG A 175 7.25 3.52 -11.69
C ARG A 175 6.38 2.94 -12.79
N GLY A 176 6.17 3.71 -13.84
CA GLY A 176 5.32 3.33 -14.97
C GLY A 176 5.94 3.76 -16.29
N SER A 177 5.38 3.23 -17.37
CA SER A 177 5.72 3.58 -18.76
C SER A 177 5.17 4.95 -19.15
#